data_AF-A0A3D0JZ59-F1
#
_entry.id   AF-A0A3D0JZ59-F1
#
_cell.length_a   1.000
_cell.length_b   1.000
_cell.length_c   1.000
_cell.angle_alpha   90.00
_cell.angle_beta   90.00
_cell.angle_gamma   90.00
#
_symmetry.space_group_name_H-M   'P 1'
#
loop_
_entity.id
_entity.type
_entity.pdbx_description
1 polymer ?
#
loop_
_entity_poly.entity_id
_entity_poly.type
_entity_poly.pdbx_seq_one_letter_code
_entity_poly.pdbx_strand_id
1 'polypeptide(L)' 'LEWFTHWDTVLEWNLPDARWFIGGTLNACWNCVDRHVENGHGDEVAIVWEGEPMPGGE' A
#
# COMPACT_ATOMS: atom_id res chain seq x y z
N LEU A 1 5.15 -5.71 -4.64
CA LEU A 1 5.29 -4.25 -4.55
C LEU A 1 6.03 -3.80 -5.78
N GLU A 2 5.55 -2.75 -6.41
CA GLU A 2 6.23 -2.07 -7.49
C GLU A 2 7.09 -0.95 -6.90
N TRP A 3 8.37 -0.99 -7.29
CA TRP A 3 9.40 -0.06 -6.85
C TRP A 3 9.81 0.77 -8.05
N PHE A 4 9.90 2.08 -7.86
CA PHE A 4 10.41 2.99 -8.89
C PHE A 4 11.94 2.91 -8.97
N THR A 5 12.58 2.64 -7.84
CA THR A 5 14.01 2.30 -7.77
C THR A 5 14.16 1.11 -6.85
N HIS A 6 14.84 0.06 -7.34
CA HIS A 6 15.16 -1.10 -6.53
C HIS A 6 16.13 -0.72 -5.42
N TRP A 7 16.01 -1.33 -4.26
CA TRP A 7 16.91 -1.07 -3.13
C TRP A 7 18.31 -1.62 -3.40
N ASP A 8 19.31 -1.02 -2.76
CA ASP A 8 20.70 -1.48 -2.80
C ASP A 8 21.00 -2.43 -1.63
N THR A 9 20.44 -2.12 -0.46
CA THR A 9 20.66 -2.88 0.78
C THR A 9 19.34 -3.31 1.39
N VAL A 10 19.18 -4.62 1.62
CA VAL A 10 17.96 -5.19 2.21
C VAL A 10 17.79 -4.75 3.66
N LEU A 11 18.84 -4.87 4.47
CA LEU A 11 18.82 -4.56 5.90
C LEU A 11 20.15 -3.97 6.33
N GLU A 12 20.09 -2.86 7.03
CA GLU A 12 21.16 -2.39 7.90
C GLU A 12 20.61 -2.29 9.33
N TRP A 13 21.30 -2.89 10.28
CA TRP A 13 20.82 -2.98 11.66
C TRP A 13 21.92 -2.65 12.66
N ASN A 14 21.73 -1.54 13.36
CA ASN A 14 22.52 -1.15 14.52
C ASN A 14 21.57 -0.97 15.70
N LEU A 15 21.42 -2.01 16.52
CA LEU A 15 20.45 -2.07 17.63
C LEU A 15 20.43 -0.76 18.45
N PRO A 16 19.24 -0.14 18.67
CA PRO A 16 17.89 -0.63 18.34
C PRO A 16 17.39 -0.30 16.92
N ASP A 17 18.15 0.44 16.12
CA ASP A 17 17.70 1.03 14.86
C ASP A 17 17.87 0.07 13.67
N ALA A 18 16.74 -0.31 13.06
CA ALA A 18 16.70 -1.13 11.85
C ALA A 18 16.23 -0.30 10.65
N ARG A 19 16.97 -0.38 9.55
CA ARG A 19 16.63 0.26 8.27
C ARG A 19 16.49 -0.80 7.19
N TRP A 20 15.35 -0.83 6.53
CA TRP A 20 15.03 -1.83 5.51
C TRP A 20 14.94 -1.21 4.12
N PHE A 21 15.37 -1.96 3.10
CA PHE A 21 15.27 -1.62 1.68
C PHE A 21 15.86 -0.24 1.35
N ILE A 22 17.06 0.02 1.87
CA ILE A 22 17.77 1.28 1.75
C ILE A 22 18.15 1.53 0.29
N GLY A 23 17.95 2.76 -0.17
CA GLY A 23 18.14 3.15 -1.58
C GLY A 23 16.90 2.90 -2.45
N GLY A 24 15.96 2.08 -1.98
CA GLY A 24 14.72 1.80 -2.71
C GLY A 24 13.73 2.95 -2.59
N THR A 25 13.00 3.22 -3.67
CA THR A 25 11.89 4.19 -3.68
C THR A 25 10.62 3.56 -4.21
N LEU A 26 9.51 3.84 -3.54
CA LEU A 26 8.16 3.43 -3.94
C LEU A 26 7.14 4.46 -3.44
N ASN A 27 5.92 4.39 -3.97
CA ASN A 27 4.78 5.12 -3.43
C ASN A 27 3.72 4.14 -2.92
N ALA A 28 3.18 4.41 -1.73
CA ALA A 28 2.17 3.56 -1.10
C ALA A 28 0.83 3.62 -1.84
N CYS A 29 0.38 4.82 -2.24
CA CYS A 29 -0.83 4.99 -3.04
C CYS A 29 -0.73 4.25 -4.37
N TRP A 30 0.42 4.39 -5.07
CA TRP A 30 0.68 3.65 -6.31
C TRP A 30 0.46 2.14 -6.16
N ASN A 31 1.00 1.57 -5.08
CA ASN A 31 0.89 0.15 -4.81
C ASN A 31 -0.48 -0.29 -4.30
N CYS A 32 -1.27 0.61 -3.70
CA CYS A 32 -2.56 0.26 -3.12
C CYS A 32 -3.75 0.63 -4.02
N VAL A 33 -3.55 1.50 -5.02
CA VAL A 33 -4.60 2.06 -5.85
C VAL A 33 -4.20 2.00 -7.33
N ASP A 34 -3.23 2.81 -7.75
CA ASP A 34 -2.95 3.08 -9.17
C ASP A 34 -2.63 1.81 -9.95
N ARG A 35 -1.71 0.97 -9.46
CA ARG A 35 -1.32 -0.28 -10.16
C ARG A 35 -2.49 -1.26 -10.33
N HIS A 36 -3.50 -1.22 -9.48
CA HIS A 36 -4.67 -2.12 -9.59
C HIS A 36 -5.55 -1.68 -10.76
N VAL A 37 -5.75 -0.38 -10.91
CA VAL A 37 -6.45 0.20 -12.06
C VAL A 37 -5.72 -0.12 -13.37
N GLU A 38 -4.39 0.09 -13.42
CA GLU A 38 -3.60 -0.20 -14.62
C GLU A 38 -3.60 -1.68 -15.03
N ASN A 39 -3.72 -2.59 -14.05
CA ASN A 39 -3.83 -4.02 -14.30
C ASN A 39 -5.26 -4.47 -14.68
N GLY A 40 -6.18 -3.54 -14.93
CA GLY A 40 -7.53 -3.84 -15.40
C GLY A 40 -8.56 -4.11 -14.30
N HIS A 41 -8.20 -3.89 -13.02
CA HIS A 41 -9.10 -4.08 -11.88
C HIS A 41 -9.79 -2.76 -11.46
N GLY A 42 -9.88 -1.78 -12.38
CA GLY A 42 -10.42 -0.45 -12.06
C GLY A 42 -11.89 -0.44 -11.66
N ASP A 43 -12.66 -1.42 -12.11
CA ASP A 43 -14.09 -1.57 -11.79
C ASP A 43 -14.35 -2.46 -10.56
N GLU A 44 -13.30 -3.02 -9.95
CA GLU A 44 -13.45 -3.86 -8.75
C GLU A 44 -13.65 -3.01 -7.49
N VAL A 45 -14.48 -3.48 -6.56
CA VAL A 45 -14.75 -2.78 -5.32
C VAL A 45 -13.52 -2.86 -4.40
N ALA A 46 -12.85 -1.72 -4.20
CA ALA A 46 -11.69 -1.63 -3.31
C ALA A 46 -12.08 -1.47 -1.82
N ILE A 47 -13.16 -0.75 -1.53
CA ILE A 47 -13.64 -0.49 -0.17
C ILE A 47 -15.15 -0.71 -0.14
N VAL A 48 -15.62 -1.58 0.75
CA VAL A 48 -17.02 -1.67 1.16
C VAL A 48 -17.16 -0.86 2.44
N TRP A 49 -17.92 0.24 2.36
CA TRP A 49 -18.21 1.05 3.53
C TRP A 49 -19.57 0.63 4.11
N GLU A 50 -19.57 0.25 5.38
CA GLU A 50 -20.77 -0.03 6.17
C GLU A 50 -20.87 1.02 7.28
N GLY A 51 -21.94 1.80 7.25
CA GLY A 51 -22.21 2.84 8.24
C GLY A 51 -22.76 2.28 9.54
N GLU A 52 -22.83 3.13 10.58
CA GLU A 52 -23.53 2.74 11.81
C GLU A 52 -25.04 2.55 11.57
N PRO A 53 -25.67 1.56 12.19
CA PRO A 53 -27.11 1.37 12.08
C PRO A 53 -27.85 2.54 12.76
N MET A 54 -28.76 3.19 12.02
CA MET A 54 -29.58 4.26 12.56
C MET A 54 -30.66 3.70 13.52
N PRO A 55 -31.01 4.40 14.62
CA PRO A 55 -32.12 3.99 15.48
C PRO A 55 -33.43 3.98 14.68
N GLY A 56 -33.98 2.79 14.44
CA GLY A 56 -35.23 2.61 13.70
C GLY A 56 -35.17 1.66 12.50
N GLY A 57 -33.97 1.29 12.04
CA GLY A 57 -33.76 0.16 11.12
C GLY A 57 -34.52 0.24 9.81
N GLU A 58 -34.07 1.12 8.90
CA GLU A 58 -33.88 0.92 7.45
C GLU A 58 -33.01 2.07 6.93
#